data_AF-A0A0H4WUR2-F1
#
_entry.id   AF-A0A0H4WUR2-F1
#
_cell.length_a   1.000
_cell.length_b   1.000
_cell.length_c   1.000
_cell.angle_alpha   90.00
_cell.angle_beta   90.00
_cell.angle_gamma   90.00
#
_symmetry.space_group_name_H-M   'P 1'
#
loop_
_entity.id
_entity.type
_entity.pdbx_description
1 polymer ?
#
loop_
_entity_poly.entity_id
_entity_poly.type
_entity_poly.pdbx_seq_one_letter_code
_entity_poly.pdbx_strand_id
1 'polypeptide(L)'
;MSRKHVAVRKSGTGWTVSDLGSGNGTLVNGDVINDETPLSNGDVITLGDTELRFEDVANSTMMVGAPAPAPGPRPRPGASGARGAIPARPGPRGEGGRVRSSRHAAAAAPTPEELKKKKIIKLAAVGVVVLLFAGLGLVRMNVQQQQAVAAEEARQGKSRREMLGSLFQDAKNLVREGKWVEAKAKLEELQTEAPDYPGVADYLGHAAREIPIQEKLTGARAALAKKELGKASGLLGSTGESQFLYEQVNAAKRELFEAADTRTREARKLLDENQLDMAKAITDDVLVAFPEHRDAKLINEQAAQAIIVRDTPRPVVQGPAPKPWEPAVDRFRDGDMSGAVAILNACMARTPQCKKVLGQVTEFGNLYKRLEDLDAKGLSKLMNLDKEITGGRPSKMARNAGTRAATIFYKGATAAKASGQWSRAMDYSRKALQADPGHTGATNIISELRTKAKDVYLQAYSLKDGSPEEALPKFKDVVAMTPPDDEYHDKAKTWVEKLSR
;
A
#
# COMPACT_ATOMS: atom_id res chain seq x y z
N MET A 1 -3.94 -67.02 9.55
CA MET A 1 -4.24 -65.58 9.31
C MET A 1 -5.68 -65.44 8.86
N SER A 2 -6.53 -64.80 9.66
CA SER A 2 -7.86 -64.39 9.21
C SER A 2 -7.67 -63.34 8.10
N ARG A 3 -8.49 -63.38 7.04
CA ARG A 3 -8.42 -62.43 5.92
C ARG A 3 -9.07 -61.09 6.23
N LYS A 4 -9.71 -60.95 7.39
CA LYS A 4 -10.40 -59.74 7.84
C LYS A 4 -10.03 -59.51 9.31
N HIS A 5 -9.39 -58.38 9.60
CA HIS A 5 -8.91 -58.03 10.94
C HIS A 5 -9.85 -57.04 11.63
N VAL A 6 -10.24 -55.99 10.90
CA VAL A 6 -11.06 -54.89 11.42
C VAL A 6 -12.07 -54.45 10.36
N ALA A 7 -13.23 -53.97 10.78
CA ALA A 7 -14.21 -53.30 9.92
C ALA A 7 -14.43 -51.87 10.38
N VAL A 8 -14.18 -50.92 9.47
CA VAL A 8 -14.55 -49.52 9.63
C VAL A 8 -15.87 -49.29 8.90
N ARG A 9 -16.87 -48.73 9.58
CA ARG A 9 -18.19 -48.43 9.03
C ARG A 9 -18.53 -46.96 9.23
N LYS A 10 -19.26 -46.40 8.28
CA LYS A 10 -19.86 -45.07 8.43
C LYS A 10 -21.26 -45.25 9.03
N SER A 11 -21.44 -44.77 10.25
CA SER A 11 -22.75 -44.66 10.90
C SER A 11 -23.33 -43.26 10.65
N GLY A 12 -24.62 -43.06 10.86
CA GLY A 12 -25.31 -41.80 10.59
C GLY A 12 -24.76 -40.58 11.36
N THR A 13 -23.94 -40.81 12.39
CA THR A 13 -23.33 -39.78 13.25
C THR A 13 -21.80 -39.71 13.18
N GLY A 14 -21.14 -40.53 12.36
CA GLY A 14 -19.67 -40.55 12.27
C GLY A 14 -19.09 -41.87 11.75
N TRP A 15 -17.81 -42.11 12.04
CA TRP A 15 -17.14 -43.37 11.70
C TRP A 15 -17.02 -44.25 12.95
N THR A 16 -17.10 -45.56 12.76
CA THR A 16 -16.95 -46.56 13.81
C THR A 16 -16.01 -47.67 13.37
N VAL A 17 -15.33 -48.29 14.32
CA VAL A 17 -14.42 -49.41 14.11
C VAL A 17 -14.81 -50.60 14.98
N SER A 18 -14.74 -51.79 14.41
CA SER A 18 -15.07 -53.04 15.09
C SER A 18 -14.05 -54.13 14.75
N ASP A 19 -13.62 -54.87 15.76
CA ASP A 19 -12.74 -56.02 15.58
C ASP A 19 -13.52 -57.20 14.98
N LEU A 20 -12.93 -57.88 13.98
CA LEU A 20 -13.56 -59.02 13.31
C LEU A 20 -12.97 -60.36 13.75
N GLY A 21 -12.58 -60.46 15.02
CA GLY A 21 -11.95 -61.65 15.60
C GLY A 21 -10.47 -61.74 15.25
N SER A 22 -9.75 -60.62 15.33
CA SER A 22 -8.31 -60.62 15.09
C SER A 22 -7.58 -61.38 16.21
N GLY A 23 -6.50 -62.07 15.86
CA GLY A 23 -5.81 -62.97 16.81
C GLY A 23 -5.16 -62.26 18.00
N ASN A 24 -4.79 -60.98 17.85
CA ASN A 24 -4.14 -60.17 18.87
C ASN A 24 -5.04 -59.03 19.39
N GLY A 25 -6.30 -58.95 18.93
CA GLY A 25 -7.18 -57.80 19.17
C GLY A 25 -6.82 -56.58 18.31
N THR A 26 -7.76 -55.63 18.25
CA THR A 26 -7.58 -54.31 17.65
C THR A 26 -7.41 -53.29 18.77
N LEU A 27 -6.46 -52.37 18.65
CA LEU A 27 -6.31 -51.24 19.56
C LEU A 27 -6.64 -49.93 18.84
N VAL A 28 -7.25 -48.99 19.54
CA VAL A 28 -7.46 -47.61 19.06
C VAL A 28 -6.79 -46.67 20.06
N ASN A 29 -5.82 -45.88 19.59
CA ASN A 29 -5.00 -44.99 20.42
C ASN A 29 -4.33 -45.68 21.63
N GLY A 30 -4.02 -46.98 21.49
CA GLY A 30 -3.40 -47.81 22.53
C GLY A 30 -4.37 -48.58 23.43
N ASP A 31 -5.69 -48.35 23.32
CA ASP A 31 -6.72 -49.04 24.10
C ASP A 31 -7.35 -50.19 23.29
N VAL A 32 -7.47 -51.38 23.90
CA VAL A 32 -8.09 -52.56 23.26
C VAL A 32 -9.60 -52.35 23.12
N ILE A 33 -10.11 -52.48 21.90
CA ILE A 33 -11.55 -52.42 21.64
C ILE A 33 -12.17 -53.81 21.70
N ASN A 34 -13.31 -53.94 22.37
CA ASN A 34 -14.08 -55.19 22.44
C ASN A 34 -15.44 -55.10 21.72
N ASP A 35 -15.91 -53.87 21.48
CA ASP A 35 -17.17 -53.55 20.82
C ASP A 35 -16.95 -52.45 19.77
N GLU A 36 -17.97 -52.15 18.97
CA GLU A 36 -17.95 -51.08 17.98
C GLU A 36 -17.64 -49.72 18.64
N THR A 37 -16.49 -49.13 18.30
CA THR A 37 -15.93 -47.92 18.92
C THR A 37 -15.95 -46.76 17.93
N PRO A 38 -16.39 -45.54 18.32
CA PRO A 38 -16.33 -44.36 17.45
C PRO A 38 -14.89 -44.00 17.06
N LEU A 39 -14.67 -43.63 15.79
CA LEU A 39 -13.40 -43.12 15.28
C LEU A 39 -13.49 -41.63 15.01
N SER A 40 -12.46 -40.89 15.43
CA SER A 40 -12.25 -39.47 15.17
C SER A 40 -11.09 -39.25 14.21
N ASN A 41 -11.11 -38.13 13.47
CA ASN A 41 -10.06 -37.78 12.54
C ASN A 41 -8.70 -37.67 13.27
N GLY A 42 -7.73 -38.46 12.84
CA GLY A 42 -6.39 -38.54 13.40
C GLY A 42 -6.13 -39.72 14.35
N ASP A 43 -7.16 -40.51 14.70
CA ASP A 43 -7.00 -41.69 15.57
C ASP A 43 -6.11 -42.77 14.94
N VAL A 44 -5.34 -43.48 15.77
CA VAL A 44 -4.44 -44.56 15.35
C VAL A 44 -5.03 -45.91 15.72
N ILE A 45 -5.20 -46.78 14.73
CA ILE A 45 -5.68 -48.15 14.86
C ILE A 45 -4.48 -49.10 14.76
N THR A 46 -4.21 -49.87 15.81
CA THR A 46 -3.10 -50.83 15.85
C THR A 46 -3.64 -52.25 15.70
N LEU A 47 -3.06 -53.00 14.76
CA LEU A 47 -3.39 -54.39 14.41
C LEU A 47 -2.10 -55.23 14.47
N GLY A 48 -1.83 -55.87 15.62
CA GLY A 48 -0.55 -56.55 15.82
C GLY A 48 0.61 -55.57 15.69
N ASP A 49 1.48 -55.78 14.71
CA ASP A 49 2.67 -54.95 14.46
C ASP A 49 2.42 -53.81 13.44
N THR A 50 1.17 -53.60 13.01
CA THR A 50 0.80 -52.59 12.00
C THR A 50 -0.03 -51.47 12.62
N GLU A 51 0.35 -50.22 12.39
CA GLU A 51 -0.41 -49.02 12.79
C GLU A 51 -1.03 -48.33 11.58
N LEU A 52 -2.30 -47.95 11.69
CA LEU A 52 -3.06 -47.26 10.65
C LEU A 52 -3.65 -45.98 11.23
N ARG A 53 -3.44 -44.84 10.59
CA ARG A 53 -4.07 -43.57 10.99
C ARG A 53 -5.37 -43.35 10.23
N PHE A 54 -6.44 -43.00 10.94
CA PHE A 54 -7.73 -42.68 10.35
C PHE A 54 -7.78 -41.20 9.95
N GLU A 55 -8.10 -40.90 8.69
CA GLU A 55 -8.26 -39.52 8.19
C GLU A 55 -9.61 -39.34 7.49
N ASP A 56 -10.47 -38.45 8.01
CA ASP A 56 -11.75 -38.06 7.38
C ASP A 56 -11.60 -36.70 6.68
N VAL A 57 -11.23 -36.73 5.40
CA VAL A 57 -11.02 -35.55 4.55
C VAL A 57 -12.30 -34.75 4.26
N ALA A 58 -13.50 -35.26 4.60
CA ALA A 58 -14.78 -34.61 4.29
C ALA A 58 -15.37 -33.78 5.45
N ASN A 59 -14.86 -33.93 6.68
CA ASN A 59 -15.41 -33.27 7.89
C ASN A 59 -14.42 -32.34 8.62
N SER A 60 -13.40 -31.81 7.92
CA SER A 60 -12.36 -30.95 8.53
C SER A 60 -12.83 -29.57 9.04
N THR A 61 -14.14 -29.29 9.11
CA THR A 61 -14.68 -27.97 9.48
C THR A 61 -15.86 -27.94 10.47
N MET A 62 -16.18 -29.03 11.20
CA MET A 62 -17.19 -28.95 12.28
C MET A 62 -16.63 -29.22 13.68
N MET A 63 -16.93 -28.26 14.56
CA MET A 63 -16.68 -28.14 16.00
C MET A 63 -16.72 -29.48 16.78
N VAL A 64 -15.72 -29.71 17.63
CA VAL A 64 -15.83 -30.66 18.76
C VAL A 64 -16.30 -29.88 19.99
N GLY A 65 -17.54 -30.16 20.39
CA GLY A 65 -18.08 -29.79 21.70
C GLY A 65 -17.40 -30.54 22.83
N ALA A 66 -17.36 -29.92 24.00
CA ALA A 66 -16.71 -30.40 25.21
C ALA A 66 -17.14 -31.82 25.64
N PRO A 67 -16.24 -32.65 26.20
CA PRO A 67 -16.64 -33.88 26.86
C PRO A 67 -17.21 -33.61 28.26
N ALA A 68 -18.37 -34.23 28.53
CA ALA A 68 -18.95 -34.36 29.87
C ALA A 68 -18.12 -35.32 30.76
N PRO A 69 -18.19 -35.20 32.10
CA PRO A 69 -17.30 -35.94 33.01
C PRO A 69 -17.66 -37.43 33.13
N ALA A 70 -16.64 -38.28 33.29
CA ALA A 70 -16.78 -39.72 33.47
C ALA A 70 -17.41 -40.11 34.83
N PRO A 71 -18.13 -41.25 34.94
CA PRO A 71 -18.70 -41.74 36.19
C PRO A 71 -17.66 -42.48 37.03
N GLY A 72 -17.69 -42.26 38.35
CA GLY A 72 -16.92 -43.05 39.32
C GLY A 72 -17.44 -44.49 39.50
N PRO A 73 -16.63 -45.41 40.07
CA PRO A 73 -16.94 -46.83 40.11
C PRO A 73 -17.98 -47.17 41.18
N ARG A 74 -18.95 -48.03 40.83
CA ARG A 74 -19.81 -48.75 41.78
C ARG A 74 -19.72 -50.27 41.58
N PRO A 75 -19.98 -51.05 42.65
CA PRO A 75 -19.57 -52.44 42.73
C PRO A 75 -20.58 -53.40 42.06
N ARG A 76 -20.06 -54.57 41.69
CA ARG A 76 -20.75 -55.69 41.04
C ARG A 76 -21.98 -56.16 41.83
N PRO A 77 -23.11 -56.41 41.15
CA PRO A 77 -24.07 -57.43 41.56
C PRO A 77 -24.01 -58.65 40.65
N GLY A 78 -24.31 -59.80 41.25
CA GLY A 78 -24.24 -61.13 40.65
C GLY A 78 -25.15 -61.37 39.45
N ALA A 79 -24.82 -62.45 38.77
CA ALA A 79 -25.51 -62.99 37.62
C ALA A 79 -26.99 -63.30 37.92
N SER A 80 -27.86 -62.92 36.99
CA SER A 80 -29.01 -63.73 36.61
C SER A 80 -29.37 -63.44 35.15
N GLY A 81 -29.15 -64.45 34.30
CA GLY A 81 -29.75 -64.56 32.98
C GLY A 81 -30.97 -65.48 33.07
N ALA A 82 -32.04 -65.07 32.39
CA ALA A 82 -33.36 -65.67 32.39
C ALA A 82 -33.45 -67.02 31.66
N ARG A 83 -34.45 -67.85 32.03
CA ARG A 83 -35.68 -68.17 31.24
C ARG A 83 -36.32 -69.50 31.69
N GLY A 84 -37.65 -69.49 31.82
CA GLY A 84 -38.50 -70.59 31.33
C GLY A 84 -39.22 -71.52 32.33
N ALA A 85 -40.51 -71.20 32.58
CA ALA A 85 -41.68 -72.08 32.72
C ALA A 85 -41.87 -73.06 33.93
N ILE A 86 -43.09 -72.96 34.50
CA ILE A 86 -43.82 -73.70 35.55
C ILE A 86 -44.28 -75.09 34.98
N PRO A 87 -44.47 -76.22 35.73
CA PRO A 87 -45.45 -76.33 36.82
C PRO A 87 -45.29 -77.32 38.01
N ALA A 88 -46.15 -77.05 39.00
CA ALA A 88 -46.86 -77.94 39.94
C ALA A 88 -46.17 -78.55 41.19
N ARG A 89 -46.89 -78.33 42.32
CA ARG A 89 -46.84 -78.95 43.68
C ARG A 89 -46.92 -80.50 43.62
N PRO A 90 -46.63 -81.28 44.70
CA PRO A 90 -47.17 -81.13 46.07
C PRO A 90 -46.18 -81.35 47.24
N GLY A 91 -46.60 -80.97 48.47
CA GLY A 91 -45.86 -81.13 49.74
C GLY A 91 -45.93 -82.53 50.37
N PRO A 92 -45.32 -82.76 51.55
CA PRO A 92 -46.06 -82.83 52.84
C PRO A 92 -45.36 -82.07 54.01
N ARG A 93 -46.07 -81.60 55.05
CA ARG A 93 -46.30 -82.24 56.39
C ARG A 93 -45.02 -82.91 56.95
N GLY A 94 -44.58 -82.69 58.19
CA GLY A 94 -45.21 -82.14 59.38
C GLY A 94 -44.56 -82.81 60.59
N GLU A 95 -44.46 -82.05 61.68
CA GLU A 95 -44.53 -82.53 63.07
C GLU A 95 -43.42 -83.38 63.73
N GLY A 96 -43.24 -83.04 65.01
CA GLY A 96 -42.65 -83.89 66.05
C GLY A 96 -41.14 -83.70 66.21
N GLY A 97 -40.58 -83.33 67.36
CA GLY A 97 -41.11 -83.39 68.72
C GLY A 97 -40.11 -84.13 69.62
N ARG A 98 -39.71 -83.48 70.72
CA ARG A 98 -39.04 -84.05 71.91
C ARG A 98 -37.62 -84.60 71.64
N VAL A 99 -36.65 -84.50 72.55
CA VAL A 99 -36.69 -85.04 73.91
C VAL A 99 -35.84 -84.18 74.85
N ARG A 100 -36.50 -83.58 75.86
CA ARG A 100 -35.93 -83.43 77.20
C ARG A 100 -35.71 -84.84 77.75
N SER A 101 -34.49 -85.20 78.09
CA SER A 101 -34.25 -86.21 79.13
C SER A 101 -33.19 -85.71 80.10
N SER A 102 -33.67 -85.42 81.30
CA SER A 102 -32.94 -85.37 82.55
C SER A 102 -32.05 -86.60 82.73
N ARG A 103 -30.84 -86.38 83.27
CA ARG A 103 -30.35 -87.15 84.41
C ARG A 103 -29.34 -86.34 85.19
N HIS A 104 -29.65 -86.22 86.48
CA HIS A 104 -28.81 -85.71 87.53
C HIS A 104 -27.43 -86.40 87.53
N ALA A 105 -26.38 -85.62 87.69
CA ALA A 105 -25.27 -85.99 88.54
C ALA A 105 -25.02 -84.82 89.48
N ALA A 106 -25.33 -85.02 90.75
CA ALA A 106 -24.97 -84.13 91.83
C ALA A 106 -23.44 -84.02 91.87
N ALA A 107 -22.89 -82.92 91.35
CA ALA A 107 -21.54 -82.49 91.70
C ALA A 107 -21.68 -81.59 92.92
N ALA A 108 -21.12 -82.06 94.03
CA ALA A 108 -21.07 -81.39 95.32
C ALA A 108 -20.72 -79.90 95.18
N ALA A 109 -21.33 -79.07 96.04
CA ALA A 109 -20.95 -77.67 96.21
C ALA A 109 -19.42 -77.58 96.33
N PRO A 110 -18.73 -76.83 95.45
CA PRO A 110 -17.29 -76.68 95.58
C PRO A 110 -17.02 -75.99 96.91
N THR A 111 -16.14 -76.56 97.72
CA THR A 111 -15.64 -75.90 98.92
C THR A 111 -15.08 -74.52 98.54
N PRO A 112 -15.14 -73.52 99.43
CA PRO A 112 -14.80 -72.12 99.12
C PRO A 112 -13.37 -71.89 98.55
N GLU A 113 -12.49 -72.91 98.57
CA GLU A 113 -11.18 -72.88 97.92
C GLU A 113 -11.19 -73.19 96.41
N GLU A 114 -12.03 -74.09 95.90
CA GLU A 114 -12.03 -74.49 94.47
C GLU A 114 -12.66 -73.44 93.55
N LEU A 115 -13.64 -72.69 94.06
CA LEU A 115 -14.24 -71.54 93.38
C LEU A 115 -13.24 -70.39 93.18
N LYS A 116 -12.27 -70.23 94.10
CA LYS A 116 -11.18 -69.26 93.96
C LYS A 116 -10.23 -69.67 92.82
N LYS A 117 -9.76 -70.93 92.77
CA LYS A 117 -8.85 -71.40 91.70
C LYS A 117 -9.47 -71.36 90.30
N LYS A 118 -10.74 -71.78 90.13
CA LYS A 118 -11.43 -71.68 88.82
C LYS A 118 -11.73 -70.24 88.40
N LYS A 119 -12.01 -69.34 89.35
CA LYS A 119 -12.11 -67.90 89.07
C LYS A 119 -10.77 -67.31 88.66
N ILE A 120 -9.67 -67.69 89.32
CA ILE A 120 -8.31 -67.25 88.98
C ILE A 120 -7.88 -67.74 87.59
N ILE A 121 -8.15 -69.00 87.23
CA ILE A 121 -7.82 -69.53 85.89
C ILE A 121 -8.69 -68.89 84.80
N LYS A 122 -9.99 -68.66 85.05
CA LYS A 122 -10.86 -67.93 84.11
C LYS A 122 -10.45 -66.46 83.98
N LEU A 123 -10.06 -65.79 85.07
CA LEU A 123 -9.53 -64.43 85.06
C LEU A 123 -8.17 -64.36 84.34
N ALA A 124 -7.30 -65.35 84.51
CA ALA A 124 -6.03 -65.43 83.80
C ALA A 124 -6.23 -65.71 82.30
N ALA A 125 -7.14 -66.62 81.93
CA ALA A 125 -7.50 -66.88 80.54
C ALA A 125 -8.15 -65.65 79.88
N VAL A 126 -9.05 -64.96 80.58
CA VAL A 126 -9.60 -63.67 80.14
C VAL A 126 -8.51 -62.62 80.02
N GLY A 127 -7.57 -62.55 80.97
CA GLY A 127 -6.43 -61.62 80.93
C GLY A 127 -5.50 -61.87 79.74
N VAL A 128 -5.19 -63.14 79.42
CA VAL A 128 -4.40 -63.54 78.26
C VAL A 128 -5.13 -63.22 76.96
N VAL A 129 -6.44 -63.50 76.89
CA VAL A 129 -7.27 -63.15 75.74
C VAL A 129 -7.34 -61.64 75.55
N VAL A 130 -7.52 -60.87 76.62
CA VAL A 130 -7.50 -59.40 76.58
C VAL A 130 -6.13 -58.87 76.12
N LEU A 131 -5.02 -59.45 76.61
CA LEU A 131 -3.66 -59.11 76.16
C LEU A 131 -3.44 -59.46 74.68
N LEU A 132 -3.94 -60.60 74.20
CA LEU A 132 -3.88 -60.98 72.80
C LEU A 132 -4.71 -60.05 71.91
N PHE A 133 -5.93 -59.66 72.33
CA PHE A 133 -6.75 -58.69 71.59
C PHE A 133 -6.17 -57.28 71.65
N ALA A 134 -5.55 -56.86 72.76
CA ALA A 134 -4.85 -55.59 72.87
C ALA A 134 -3.59 -55.57 71.98
N GLY A 135 -2.80 -56.65 71.97
CA GLY A 135 -1.66 -56.83 71.07
C GLY A 135 -2.07 -56.89 69.60
N LEU A 136 -3.14 -57.60 69.26
CA LEU A 136 -3.71 -57.65 67.91
C LEU A 136 -4.28 -56.28 67.49
N GLY A 137 -4.86 -55.53 68.42
CA GLY A 137 -5.33 -54.16 68.23
C GLY A 137 -4.18 -53.20 67.91
N LEU A 138 -3.07 -53.28 68.65
CA LEU A 138 -1.85 -52.51 68.40
C LEU A 138 -1.23 -52.85 67.03
N VAL A 139 -1.12 -54.13 66.69
CA VAL A 139 -0.62 -54.56 65.37
C VAL A 139 -1.54 -54.07 64.25
N ARG A 140 -2.86 -54.19 64.40
CA ARG A 140 -3.84 -53.71 63.42
C ARG A 140 -3.79 -52.19 63.25
N MET A 141 -3.59 -51.44 64.34
CA MET A 141 -3.44 -49.98 64.32
C MET A 141 -2.15 -49.56 63.59
N ASN A 142 -1.04 -50.25 63.83
CA ASN A 142 0.23 -49.99 63.15
C ASN A 142 0.15 -50.33 61.65
N VAL A 143 -0.51 -51.44 61.28
CA VAL A 143 -0.78 -51.79 59.86
C VAL A 143 -1.72 -50.78 59.21
N GLN A 144 -2.75 -50.29 59.90
CA GLN A 144 -3.63 -49.24 59.38
C GLN A 144 -2.88 -47.92 59.18
N GLN A 145 -1.98 -47.54 60.09
CA GLN A 145 -1.12 -46.37 59.92
C GLN A 145 -0.18 -46.53 58.71
N GLN A 146 0.46 -47.69 58.55
CA GLN A 146 1.29 -47.98 57.37
C GLN A 146 0.50 -47.96 56.06
N GLN A 147 -0.72 -48.53 56.06
CA GLN A 147 -1.61 -48.49 54.90
C GLN A 147 -2.09 -47.07 54.57
N ALA A 148 -2.33 -46.22 55.58
CA ALA A 148 -2.70 -44.83 55.37
C ALA A 148 -1.55 -44.02 54.75
N VAL A 149 -0.33 -44.19 55.26
CA VAL A 149 0.89 -43.55 54.70
C VAL A 149 1.13 -44.01 53.26
N ALA A 150 1.09 -45.32 52.98
CA ALA A 150 1.26 -45.86 51.63
C ALA A 150 0.15 -45.39 50.67
N ALA A 151 -1.10 -45.27 51.14
CA ALA A 151 -2.20 -44.73 50.35
C ALA A 151 -2.02 -43.23 50.04
N GLU A 152 -1.45 -42.47 50.96
CA GLU A 152 -1.15 -41.05 50.79
C GLU A 152 0.03 -40.83 49.83
N GLU A 153 1.12 -41.59 49.97
CA GLU A 153 2.23 -41.61 49.01
C GLU A 153 1.78 -42.03 47.60
N ALA A 154 0.90 -43.03 47.49
CA ALA A 154 0.34 -43.43 46.20
C ALA A 154 -0.56 -42.33 45.59
N ARG A 155 -1.33 -41.60 46.41
CA ARG A 155 -2.12 -40.44 45.96
C ARG A 155 -1.23 -39.30 45.50
N GLN A 156 -0.18 -38.98 46.25
CA GLN A 156 0.81 -37.96 45.88
C GLN A 156 1.58 -38.36 44.60
N GLY A 157 1.96 -39.62 44.45
CA GLY A 157 2.59 -40.13 43.23
C GLY A 157 1.65 -40.06 42.02
N LYS A 158 0.35 -40.34 42.21
CA LYS A 158 -0.66 -40.19 41.16
C LYS A 158 -0.86 -38.72 40.76
N SER A 159 -1.05 -37.82 41.73
CA SER A 159 -1.22 -36.40 41.45
C SER A 159 0.01 -35.79 40.78
N ARG A 160 1.22 -36.21 41.18
CA ARG A 160 2.47 -35.82 40.51
C ARG A 160 2.49 -36.26 39.05
N ARG A 161 2.14 -37.50 38.74
CA ARG A 161 2.07 -37.96 37.34
C ARG A 161 1.03 -37.19 36.52
N GLU A 162 -0.14 -36.92 37.09
CA GLU A 162 -1.19 -36.14 36.41
C GLU A 162 -0.73 -34.70 36.14
N MET A 163 -0.07 -34.06 37.11
CA MET A 163 0.50 -32.72 36.95
C MET A 163 1.57 -32.70 35.85
N LEU A 164 2.53 -33.63 35.87
CA LEU A 164 3.59 -33.71 34.86
C LEU A 164 3.00 -34.02 33.46
N GLY A 165 1.98 -34.88 33.39
CA GLY A 165 1.24 -35.15 32.16
C GLY A 165 0.51 -33.92 31.61
N SER A 166 -0.11 -33.12 32.48
CA SER A 166 -0.73 -31.85 32.10
C SER A 166 0.32 -30.87 31.56
N LEU A 167 1.45 -30.73 32.26
CA LEU A 167 2.54 -29.83 31.85
C LEU A 167 3.10 -30.21 30.47
N PHE A 168 3.27 -31.51 30.21
CA PHE A 168 3.71 -31.99 28.90
C PHE A 168 2.66 -31.73 27.81
N GLN A 169 1.38 -31.92 28.12
CA GLN A 169 0.31 -31.65 27.19
C GLN A 169 0.20 -30.16 26.85
N ASP A 170 0.40 -29.27 27.83
CA ASP A 170 0.48 -27.82 27.62
C ASP A 170 1.66 -27.46 26.72
N ALA A 171 2.83 -28.07 26.93
CA ALA A 171 3.98 -27.88 26.04
C ALA A 171 3.66 -28.32 24.60
N LYS A 172 2.99 -29.46 24.41
CA LYS A 172 2.56 -29.93 23.08
C LYS A 172 1.56 -28.98 22.42
N ASN A 173 0.64 -28.41 23.18
CA ASN A 173 -0.30 -27.41 22.68
C ASN A 173 0.45 -26.16 22.18
N LEU A 174 1.43 -25.68 22.94
CA LEU A 174 2.29 -24.56 22.54
C LEU A 174 3.11 -24.86 21.28
N VAL A 175 3.63 -26.09 21.15
CA VAL A 175 4.31 -26.56 19.93
C VAL A 175 3.37 -26.51 18.72
N ARG A 176 2.13 -26.99 18.87
CA ARG A 176 1.12 -26.95 17.80
C ARG A 176 0.77 -25.52 17.37
N GLU A 177 0.82 -24.57 18.30
CA GLU A 177 0.65 -23.14 18.02
C GLU A 177 1.91 -22.48 17.42
N GLY A 178 3.06 -23.17 17.44
CA GLY A 178 4.34 -22.63 17.00
C GLY A 178 5.04 -21.73 18.02
N LYS A 179 4.63 -21.77 19.29
CA LYS A 179 5.21 -21.02 20.41
C LYS A 179 6.33 -21.82 21.10
N TRP A 180 7.41 -22.08 20.37
CA TRP A 180 8.57 -22.85 20.80
C TRP A 180 9.31 -22.29 22.00
N VAL A 181 9.37 -20.97 22.17
CA VAL A 181 10.01 -20.34 23.35
C VAL A 181 9.25 -20.70 24.64
N GLU A 182 7.92 -20.57 24.62
CA GLU A 182 7.05 -20.92 25.75
C GLU A 182 7.02 -22.45 25.97
N ALA A 183 6.96 -23.23 24.89
CA ALA A 183 7.01 -24.68 24.95
C ALA A 183 8.33 -25.17 25.57
N LYS A 184 9.47 -24.58 25.18
CA LYS A 184 10.79 -24.91 25.74
C LYS A 184 10.83 -24.68 27.25
N ALA A 185 10.32 -23.54 27.73
CA ALA A 185 10.28 -23.25 29.16
C ALA A 185 9.49 -24.33 29.93
N LYS A 186 8.36 -24.78 29.39
CA LYS A 186 7.53 -25.86 29.98
C LYS A 186 8.23 -27.23 29.93
N LEU A 187 8.96 -27.51 28.87
CA LEU A 187 9.74 -28.74 28.71
C LEU A 187 10.97 -28.78 29.63
N GLU A 188 11.64 -27.65 29.85
CA GLU A 188 12.76 -27.54 30.81
C GLU A 188 12.29 -27.68 32.26
N GLU A 189 11.12 -27.12 32.59
CA GLU A 189 10.44 -27.33 33.88
C GLU A 189 10.17 -28.84 34.10
N LEU A 190 9.63 -29.51 33.08
CA LEU A 190 9.34 -30.95 33.10
C LEU A 190 10.62 -31.80 33.20
N GLN A 191 11.70 -31.44 32.48
CA GLN A 191 13.01 -32.10 32.53
C GLN A 191 13.63 -31.99 33.93
N THR A 192 13.43 -30.87 34.62
CA THR A 192 13.95 -30.64 35.97
C THR A 192 13.21 -31.50 37.01
N GLU A 193 11.90 -31.62 36.88
CA GLU A 193 11.05 -32.43 37.77
C GLU A 193 11.17 -33.95 37.51
N ALA A 194 11.33 -34.34 36.24
CA ALA A 194 11.39 -35.72 35.78
C ALA A 194 12.39 -35.86 34.61
N PRO A 195 13.69 -36.10 34.90
CA PRO A 195 14.74 -36.18 33.87
C PRO A 195 14.52 -37.24 32.79
N ASP A 196 13.88 -38.35 33.15
CA ASP A 196 13.60 -39.49 32.27
C ASP A 196 12.18 -39.47 31.68
N TYR A 197 11.49 -38.32 31.69
CA TYR A 197 10.13 -38.24 31.14
C TYR A 197 10.14 -38.49 29.61
N PRO A 198 9.36 -39.45 29.09
CA PRO A 198 9.40 -39.82 27.68
C PRO A 198 9.09 -38.67 26.72
N GLY A 199 9.91 -38.50 25.69
CA GLY A 199 9.71 -37.53 24.60
C GLY A 199 10.19 -36.09 24.87
N VAL A 200 10.51 -35.72 26.11
CA VAL A 200 10.95 -34.34 26.45
C VAL A 200 12.22 -33.95 25.71
N ALA A 201 13.22 -34.84 25.69
CA ALA A 201 14.50 -34.59 25.02
C ALA A 201 14.34 -34.32 23.51
N ASP A 202 13.45 -35.05 22.83
CA ASP A 202 13.18 -34.88 21.41
C ASP A 202 12.54 -33.50 21.15
N TYR A 203 11.52 -33.15 21.93
CA TYR A 203 10.87 -31.84 21.83
C TYR A 203 11.82 -30.68 22.11
N LEU A 204 12.74 -30.80 23.08
CA LEU A 204 13.79 -29.81 23.32
C LEU A 204 14.76 -29.70 22.13
N GLY A 205 15.10 -30.82 21.50
CA GLY A 205 15.89 -30.84 20.27
C GLY A 205 15.18 -30.14 19.09
N HIS A 206 13.87 -30.31 18.95
CA HIS A 206 13.07 -29.55 17.99
C HIS A 206 13.03 -28.06 18.34
N ALA A 207 12.79 -27.71 19.60
CA ALA A 207 12.75 -26.32 20.06
C ALA A 207 14.08 -25.59 19.76
N ALA A 208 15.23 -26.22 19.97
CA ALA A 208 16.53 -25.62 19.67
C ALA A 208 16.69 -25.22 18.18
N ARG A 209 16.06 -25.96 17.26
CA ARG A 209 16.07 -25.67 15.81
C ARG A 209 14.99 -24.67 15.41
N GLU A 210 13.81 -24.75 16.02
CA GLU A 210 12.63 -23.97 15.62
C GLU A 210 12.56 -22.59 16.29
N ILE A 211 13.19 -22.38 17.47
CA ILE A 211 13.21 -21.07 18.14
C ILE A 211 13.81 -19.95 17.26
N PRO A 212 14.99 -20.12 16.62
CA PRO A 212 15.54 -19.08 15.75
C PRO A 212 14.63 -18.75 14.56
N ILE A 213 13.89 -19.74 14.06
CA ILE A 213 12.93 -19.60 12.97
C ILE A 213 11.72 -18.80 13.46
N GLN A 214 11.19 -19.14 14.64
CA GLN A 214 10.12 -18.39 15.29
C GLN A 214 10.51 -16.92 15.53
N GLU A 215 11.72 -16.65 16.04
CA GLU A 215 12.19 -15.28 16.28
C GLU A 215 12.23 -14.46 14.98
N LYS A 216 12.76 -15.04 13.90
CA LYS A 216 12.77 -14.40 12.57
C LYS A 216 11.37 -14.16 12.04
N LEU A 217 10.47 -15.13 12.19
CA LEU A 217 9.07 -15.00 11.77
C LEU A 217 8.35 -13.89 12.54
N THR A 218 8.53 -13.83 13.86
CA THR A 218 7.98 -12.75 14.70
C THR A 218 8.55 -11.40 14.30
N GLY A 219 9.87 -11.33 14.06
CA GLY A 219 10.52 -10.11 13.56
C GLY A 219 9.99 -9.67 12.19
N ALA A 220 9.78 -10.62 11.28
CA ALA A 220 9.24 -10.34 9.95
C ALA A 220 7.80 -9.79 10.02
N ARG A 221 6.93 -10.40 10.82
CA ARG A 221 5.57 -9.91 11.06
C ARG A 221 5.56 -8.51 11.69
N ALA A 222 6.47 -8.25 12.63
CA ALA A 222 6.61 -6.91 13.21
C ALA A 222 7.10 -5.87 12.20
N ALA A 223 8.00 -6.24 11.28
CA ALA A 223 8.44 -5.37 10.19
C ALA A 223 7.31 -5.11 9.18
N LEU A 224 6.50 -6.12 8.83
CA LEU A 224 5.31 -5.96 8.00
C LEU A 224 4.30 -4.99 8.62
N ALA A 225 4.04 -5.09 9.93
CA ALA A 225 3.15 -4.17 10.64
C ALA A 225 3.66 -2.71 10.60
N LYS A 226 4.98 -2.52 10.54
CA LYS A 226 5.63 -1.20 10.39
C LYS A 226 5.78 -0.75 8.94
N LYS A 227 5.32 -1.54 7.97
CA LYS A 227 5.51 -1.31 6.52
C LYS A 227 6.99 -1.26 6.09
N GLU A 228 7.87 -1.98 6.79
CA GLU A 228 9.30 -2.15 6.48
C GLU A 228 9.49 -3.42 5.63
N LEU A 229 9.11 -3.39 4.35
CA LEU A 229 9.05 -4.58 3.49
C LEU A 229 10.42 -5.20 3.23
N GLY A 230 11.45 -4.38 2.98
CA GLY A 230 12.80 -4.87 2.72
C GLY A 230 13.37 -5.68 3.89
N LYS A 231 13.13 -5.20 5.11
CA LYS A 231 13.52 -5.89 6.35
C LYS A 231 12.72 -7.17 6.57
N ALA A 232 11.41 -7.14 6.34
CA ALA A 232 10.57 -8.33 6.42
C ALA A 232 11.02 -9.42 5.44
N SER A 233 11.34 -9.03 4.19
CA SER A 233 11.89 -9.93 3.17
C SER A 233 13.23 -10.53 3.60
N GLY A 234 14.16 -9.72 4.10
CA GLY A 234 15.46 -10.21 4.58
C GLY A 234 15.33 -11.23 5.71
N LEU A 235 14.44 -10.99 6.68
CA LEU A 235 14.17 -11.93 7.76
C LEU A 235 13.58 -13.24 7.21
N LEU A 236 12.53 -13.19 6.38
CA LEU A 236 11.89 -14.37 5.81
C LEU A 236 12.78 -15.17 4.85
N GLY A 237 13.66 -14.48 4.10
CA GLY A 237 14.65 -15.12 3.24
C GLY A 237 15.72 -15.88 4.03
N SER A 238 16.01 -15.44 5.25
CA SER A 238 16.97 -16.08 6.15
C SER A 238 16.36 -17.16 7.06
N THR A 239 15.04 -17.39 7.02
CA THR A 239 14.30 -18.23 7.98
C THR A 239 14.62 -19.74 7.85
N GLY A 240 15.31 -20.17 6.79
CA GLY A 240 15.63 -21.59 6.58
C GLY A 240 14.39 -22.45 6.34
N GLU A 241 14.55 -23.77 6.28
CA GLU A 241 13.44 -24.71 6.20
C GLU A 241 13.02 -25.15 7.61
N SER A 242 11.72 -25.02 7.90
CA SER A 242 11.11 -25.46 9.15
C SER A 242 10.18 -26.63 8.87
N GLN A 243 10.21 -27.64 9.72
CA GLN A 243 9.28 -28.78 9.63
C GLN A 243 7.92 -28.43 10.24
N PHE A 244 7.89 -27.53 11.23
CA PHE A 244 6.69 -27.25 12.02
C PHE A 244 6.05 -25.90 11.73
N LEU A 245 6.83 -24.92 11.30
CA LEU A 245 6.39 -23.55 11.01
C LEU A 245 6.25 -23.28 9.50
N TYR A 246 6.33 -24.31 8.65
CA TYR A 246 6.26 -24.19 7.18
C TYR A 246 5.05 -23.37 6.71
N GLU A 247 3.85 -23.70 7.17
CA GLU A 247 2.63 -22.99 6.79
C GLU A 247 2.65 -21.52 7.24
N GLN A 248 3.14 -21.26 8.46
CA GLN A 248 3.20 -19.90 9.00
C GLN A 248 4.21 -19.02 8.27
N VAL A 249 5.37 -19.57 7.90
CA VAL A 249 6.39 -18.88 7.10
C VAL A 249 5.84 -18.57 5.70
N ASN A 250 5.16 -19.53 5.07
CA ASN A 250 4.57 -19.31 3.75
C ASN A 250 3.40 -18.34 3.79
N ALA A 251 2.61 -18.32 4.87
CA ALA A 251 1.60 -17.30 5.11
C ALA A 251 2.23 -15.91 5.18
N ALA A 252 3.29 -15.73 5.98
CA ALA A 252 4.00 -14.45 6.08
C ALA A 252 4.63 -14.01 4.75
N LYS A 253 5.11 -14.95 3.91
CA LYS A 253 5.59 -14.64 2.55
C LYS A 253 4.47 -14.13 1.63
N ARG A 254 3.27 -14.72 1.72
CA ARG A 254 2.09 -14.24 0.97
C ARG A 254 1.67 -12.85 1.45
N GLU A 255 1.62 -12.64 2.76
CA GLU A 255 1.32 -11.32 3.36
C GLU A 255 2.33 -10.27 2.89
N LEU A 256 3.63 -10.60 2.84
CA LEU A 256 4.68 -9.71 2.33
C LEU A 256 4.43 -9.33 0.86
N PHE A 257 4.04 -10.29 0.01
CA PHE A 257 3.73 -10.04 -1.39
C PHE A 257 2.50 -9.12 -1.54
N GLU A 258 1.41 -9.40 -0.84
CA GLU A 258 0.20 -8.56 -0.85
C GLU A 258 0.46 -7.15 -0.30
N ALA A 259 1.32 -7.04 0.71
CA ALA A 259 1.75 -5.77 1.26
C ALA A 259 2.58 -4.97 0.24
N ALA A 260 3.48 -5.61 -0.51
CA ALA A 260 4.24 -4.96 -1.58
C ALA A 260 3.35 -4.41 -2.70
N ASP A 261 2.36 -5.19 -3.15
CA ASP A 261 1.36 -4.73 -4.13
C ASP A 261 0.57 -3.52 -3.61
N THR A 262 0.15 -3.58 -2.35
CA THR A 262 -0.61 -2.50 -1.70
C THR A 262 0.23 -1.23 -1.57
N ARG A 263 1.47 -1.36 -1.15
CA ARG A 263 2.42 -0.25 -1.01
C ARG A 263 2.79 0.35 -2.36
N THR A 264 2.88 -0.46 -3.40
CA THR A 264 3.09 0.02 -4.78
C THR A 264 1.90 0.85 -5.28
N ARG A 265 0.65 0.44 -4.98
CA ARG A 265 -0.54 1.25 -5.29
C ARG A 265 -0.57 2.57 -4.50
N GLU A 266 -0.14 2.57 -3.25
CA GLU A 266 0.02 3.78 -2.44
C GLU A 266 1.07 4.72 -3.07
N ALA A 267 2.23 4.18 -3.47
CA ALA A 267 3.27 4.95 -4.15
C ALA A 267 2.79 5.56 -5.47
N ARG A 268 1.94 4.85 -6.23
CA ARG A 268 1.33 5.39 -7.45
C ARG A 268 0.48 6.62 -7.17
N LYS A 269 -0.38 6.57 -6.14
CA LYS A 269 -1.20 7.72 -5.73
C LYS A 269 -0.33 8.90 -5.32
N LEU A 270 0.72 8.66 -4.55
CA LEU A 270 1.66 9.70 -4.12
C LEU A 270 2.41 10.33 -5.30
N LEU A 271 2.77 9.53 -6.31
CA LEU A 271 3.36 10.02 -7.54
C LEU A 271 2.37 10.93 -8.30
N ASP A 272 1.11 10.50 -8.43
CA ASP A 272 0.04 11.29 -9.07
C ASP A 272 -0.25 12.60 -8.31
N GLU A 273 -0.08 12.60 -6.99
CA GLU A 273 -0.18 13.77 -6.10
C GLU A 273 1.10 14.63 -6.06
N ASN A 274 2.10 14.32 -6.89
CA ASN A 274 3.41 14.98 -6.95
C ASN A 274 4.22 14.94 -5.63
N GLN A 275 3.94 13.97 -4.76
CA GLN A 275 4.72 13.68 -3.55
C GLN A 275 5.90 12.74 -3.89
N LEU A 276 6.81 13.25 -4.71
CA LEU A 276 7.85 12.45 -5.39
C LEU A 276 8.77 11.69 -4.43
N ASP A 277 9.26 12.36 -3.37
CA ASP A 277 10.21 11.76 -2.43
C ASP A 277 9.55 10.61 -1.63
N MET A 278 8.28 10.76 -1.27
CA MET A 278 7.51 9.72 -0.59
C MET A 278 7.24 8.54 -1.52
N ALA A 279 6.79 8.79 -2.75
CA ALA A 279 6.58 7.74 -3.75
C ALA A 279 7.87 6.95 -4.02
N LYS A 280 9.01 7.65 -4.13
CA LYS A 280 10.32 7.02 -4.31
C LYS A 280 10.72 6.18 -3.10
N ALA A 281 10.60 6.70 -1.88
CA ALA A 281 10.98 5.98 -0.67
C ALA A 281 10.18 4.66 -0.48
N ILE A 282 8.89 4.68 -0.79
CA ILE A 282 8.05 3.47 -0.74
C ILE A 282 8.50 2.45 -1.76
N THR A 283 8.73 2.87 -3.01
CA THR A 283 9.14 1.96 -4.07
C THR A 283 10.56 1.44 -3.88
N ASP A 284 11.47 2.23 -3.27
CA ASP A 284 12.80 1.75 -2.87
C ASP A 284 12.69 0.56 -1.90
N ASP A 285 11.85 0.67 -0.85
CA ASP A 285 11.64 -0.42 0.13
C ASP A 285 10.96 -1.66 -0.50
N VAL A 286 9.99 -1.45 -1.39
CA VAL A 286 9.37 -2.55 -2.17
C VAL A 286 10.42 -3.27 -3.01
N LEU A 287 11.31 -2.53 -3.68
CA LEU A 287 12.34 -3.11 -4.56
C LEU A 287 13.47 -3.80 -3.80
N VAL A 288 13.72 -3.44 -2.54
CA VAL A 288 14.57 -4.23 -1.64
C VAL A 288 13.94 -5.60 -1.36
N ALA A 289 12.61 -5.65 -1.14
CA ALA A 289 11.91 -6.90 -0.89
C ALA A 289 11.73 -7.76 -2.15
N PHE A 290 11.38 -7.11 -3.27
CA PHE A 290 11.08 -7.74 -4.55
C PHE A 290 11.75 -6.97 -5.70
N PRO A 291 13.02 -7.30 -6.00
CA PRO A 291 13.78 -6.60 -7.03
C PRO A 291 13.11 -6.63 -8.40
N GLU A 292 12.30 -7.64 -8.73
CA GLU A 292 11.62 -7.80 -10.03
C GLU A 292 10.18 -7.27 -10.07
N HIS A 293 9.75 -6.50 -9.07
CA HIS A 293 8.41 -5.93 -9.05
C HIS A 293 8.25 -4.84 -10.11
N ARG A 294 7.62 -5.18 -11.24
CA ARG A 294 7.49 -4.32 -12.43
C ARG A 294 6.94 -2.92 -12.14
N ASP A 295 5.80 -2.83 -11.46
CA ASP A 295 5.14 -1.53 -11.23
C ASP A 295 5.94 -0.62 -10.28
N ALA A 296 6.57 -1.21 -9.25
CA ALA A 296 7.45 -0.50 -8.35
C ALA A 296 8.68 0.07 -9.08
N LYS A 297 9.32 -0.70 -9.98
CA LYS A 297 10.43 -0.19 -10.84
C LYS A 297 9.99 1.04 -11.62
N LEU A 298 8.86 0.94 -12.33
CA LEU A 298 8.36 2.02 -13.19
C LEU A 298 8.04 3.29 -12.39
N ILE A 299 7.37 3.15 -11.25
CA ILE A 299 7.04 4.29 -10.37
C ILE A 299 8.32 4.90 -9.79
N ASN A 300 9.29 4.08 -9.37
CA ASN A 300 10.56 4.54 -8.81
C ASN A 300 11.36 5.36 -9.82
N GLU A 301 11.51 4.84 -11.05
CA GLU A 301 12.21 5.53 -12.14
C GLU A 301 11.53 6.86 -12.49
N GLN A 302 10.19 6.87 -12.58
CA GLN A 302 9.42 8.09 -12.82
C GLN A 302 9.63 9.13 -11.71
N ALA A 303 9.53 8.71 -10.44
CA ALA A 303 9.77 9.58 -9.30
C ALA A 303 11.22 10.12 -9.30
N ALA A 304 12.21 9.27 -9.56
CA ALA A 304 13.62 9.65 -9.62
C ALA A 304 13.89 10.69 -10.73
N GLN A 305 13.35 10.50 -11.93
CA GLN A 305 13.49 11.46 -13.02
C GLN A 305 12.80 12.79 -12.69
N ALA A 306 11.61 12.74 -12.12
CA ALA A 306 10.89 13.95 -11.71
C ALA A 306 11.65 14.72 -10.62
N ILE A 307 12.27 14.03 -9.66
CA ILE A 307 13.13 14.62 -8.62
C ILE A 307 14.34 15.30 -9.26
N ILE A 308 15.02 14.65 -10.20
CA ILE A 308 16.16 15.24 -10.93
C ILE A 308 15.73 16.54 -11.61
N VAL A 309 14.60 16.54 -12.34
CA VAL A 309 14.10 17.73 -13.03
C VAL A 309 13.71 18.84 -12.04
N ARG A 310 13.10 18.50 -10.91
CA ARG A 310 12.73 19.43 -9.84
C ARG A 310 13.95 20.10 -9.23
N ASP A 311 14.99 19.32 -8.96
CA ASP A 311 16.16 19.75 -8.18
C ASP A 311 17.28 20.31 -9.06
N THR A 312 17.22 20.11 -10.39
CA THR A 312 18.17 20.69 -11.34
C THR A 312 17.98 22.22 -11.38
N PRO A 313 19.02 23.01 -11.03
CA PRO A 313 18.93 24.47 -11.11
C PRO A 313 18.67 24.92 -12.54
N ARG A 314 17.68 25.81 -12.73
CA ARG A 314 17.44 26.37 -14.07
C ARG A 314 18.68 27.18 -14.49
N PRO A 315 19.21 26.97 -15.71
CA PRO A 315 20.34 27.75 -16.19
C PRO A 315 19.94 29.23 -16.22
N VAL A 316 20.74 30.06 -15.53
CA VAL A 316 20.60 31.52 -15.60
C VAL A 316 21.07 31.93 -16.99
N VAL A 317 20.13 32.27 -17.87
CA VAL A 317 20.45 32.88 -19.17
C VAL A 317 21.03 34.27 -18.87
N GLN A 318 22.35 34.39 -18.80
CA GLN A 318 22.99 35.69 -18.79
C GLN A 318 22.74 36.32 -20.16
N GLY A 319 21.84 37.32 -20.20
CA GLY A 319 21.62 38.11 -21.40
C GLY A 319 22.91 38.77 -21.86
N PRO A 320 23.00 39.17 -23.15
CA PRO A 320 24.17 39.87 -23.67
C PRO A 320 24.47 41.10 -22.82
N ALA A 321 25.76 41.38 -22.59
CA ALA A 321 26.21 42.51 -21.79
C ALA A 321 25.48 43.80 -22.18
N PRO A 322 25.05 44.63 -21.20
CA PRO A 322 24.23 45.80 -21.48
C PRO A 322 24.98 46.74 -22.43
N LYS A 323 24.32 47.07 -23.55
CA LYS A 323 24.87 47.99 -24.55
C LYS A 323 25.17 49.34 -23.88
N PRO A 324 26.43 49.83 -23.87
CA PRO A 324 26.79 51.04 -23.13
C PRO A 324 26.04 52.32 -23.55
N TRP A 325 25.51 52.37 -24.78
CA TRP A 325 24.73 53.50 -25.29
C TRP A 325 23.23 53.39 -25.02
N GLU A 326 22.72 52.24 -24.55
CA GLU A 326 21.29 52.03 -24.33
C GLU A 326 20.68 53.02 -23.33
N PRO A 327 21.32 53.32 -22.17
CA PRO A 327 20.81 54.33 -21.25
C PRO A 327 20.68 55.73 -21.89
N ALA A 328 21.55 56.06 -22.85
CA ALA A 328 21.45 57.32 -23.58
C ALA A 328 20.25 57.33 -24.54
N VAL A 329 19.97 56.19 -25.19
CA VAL A 329 18.82 56.04 -26.08
C VAL A 329 17.52 56.18 -25.30
N ASP A 330 17.43 55.62 -24.09
CA ASP A 330 16.23 55.76 -23.26
C ASP A 330 16.01 57.20 -22.81
N ARG A 331 17.06 57.88 -22.34
CA ARG A 331 17.01 59.33 -22.02
C ARG A 331 16.55 60.15 -23.22
N PHE A 332 17.09 59.86 -24.41
CA PHE A 332 16.69 60.52 -25.65
C PHE A 332 15.20 60.27 -25.95
N ARG A 333 14.72 59.03 -25.84
CA ARG A 333 13.30 58.70 -26.07
C ARG A 333 12.36 59.46 -25.15
N ASP A 334 12.78 59.67 -23.90
CA ASP A 334 12.03 60.40 -22.89
C ASP A 334 12.04 61.92 -23.06
N GLY A 335 12.84 62.45 -23.99
CA GLY A 335 12.99 63.87 -24.25
C GLY A 335 14.19 64.53 -23.56
N ASP A 336 14.98 63.77 -22.81
CA ASP A 336 16.18 64.26 -22.10
C ASP A 336 17.41 64.22 -23.02
N MET A 337 17.49 65.21 -23.90
CA MET A 337 18.53 65.28 -24.92
C MET A 337 19.91 65.61 -24.31
N SER A 338 19.98 66.44 -23.26
CA SER A 338 21.21 66.77 -22.56
C SER A 338 21.74 65.57 -21.76
N GLY A 339 20.87 64.83 -21.07
CA GLY A 339 21.23 63.60 -20.37
C GLY A 339 21.73 62.51 -21.32
N ALA A 340 21.08 62.36 -22.48
CA ALA A 340 21.55 61.44 -23.52
C ALA A 340 22.97 61.78 -24.02
N VAL A 341 23.23 63.06 -24.31
CA VAL A 341 24.56 63.55 -24.74
C VAL A 341 25.63 63.32 -23.66
N ALA A 342 25.29 63.54 -22.38
CA ALA A 342 26.22 63.31 -21.27
C ALA A 342 26.67 61.84 -21.18
N ILE A 343 25.72 60.90 -21.30
CA ILE A 343 26.02 59.45 -21.29
C ILE A 343 26.86 59.06 -22.51
N LEU A 344 26.53 59.59 -23.69
CA LEU A 344 27.26 59.29 -24.93
C LEU A 344 28.69 59.83 -24.92
N ASN A 345 28.91 61.02 -24.37
CA ASN A 345 30.26 61.57 -24.17
C ASN A 345 31.10 60.71 -23.21
N ALA A 346 30.49 60.12 -22.19
CA ALA A 346 31.21 59.22 -21.28
C ALA A 346 31.66 57.91 -21.95
N CYS A 347 30.91 57.41 -22.95
CA CYS A 347 31.23 56.14 -23.62
C CYS A 347 31.88 56.28 -25.02
N MET A 348 31.94 57.48 -25.61
CA MET A 348 32.45 57.70 -26.97
C MET A 348 33.92 57.28 -27.17
N ALA A 349 34.74 57.37 -26.12
CA ALA A 349 36.15 56.95 -26.18
C ALA A 349 36.31 55.42 -26.19
N ARG A 350 35.32 54.69 -25.66
CA ARG A 350 35.38 53.22 -25.48
C ARG A 350 34.70 52.46 -26.61
N THR A 351 33.67 53.06 -27.23
CA THR A 351 32.83 52.36 -28.21
C THR A 351 32.55 53.25 -29.42
N PRO A 352 32.90 52.84 -30.65
CA PRO A 352 32.61 53.60 -31.87
C PRO A 352 31.11 53.90 -32.07
N GLN A 353 30.25 52.99 -31.60
CA GLN A 353 28.79 53.15 -31.64
C GLN A 353 28.32 54.34 -30.79
N CYS A 354 28.93 54.60 -29.62
CA CYS A 354 28.61 55.77 -28.81
C CYS A 354 28.92 57.07 -29.55
N LYS A 355 30.04 57.13 -30.28
CA LYS A 355 30.40 58.29 -31.12
C LYS A 355 29.38 58.50 -32.26
N LYS A 356 28.92 57.41 -32.90
CA LYS A 356 27.89 57.48 -33.95
C LYS A 356 26.56 58.02 -33.40
N VAL A 357 26.05 57.44 -32.31
CA VAL A 357 24.78 57.85 -31.70
C VAL A 357 24.88 59.29 -31.19
N LEU A 358 26.02 59.72 -30.65
CA LEU A 358 26.26 61.12 -30.26
C LEU A 358 26.10 62.09 -31.44
N GLY A 359 26.68 61.75 -32.60
CA GLY A 359 26.54 62.54 -33.82
C GLY A 359 25.08 62.66 -34.25
N GLN A 360 24.35 61.53 -34.26
CA GLN A 360 22.93 61.49 -34.63
C GLN A 360 22.07 62.31 -33.66
N VAL A 361 22.26 62.18 -32.34
CA VAL A 361 21.53 62.95 -31.31
C VAL A 361 21.79 64.45 -31.45
N THR A 362 23.04 64.83 -31.73
CA THR A 362 23.41 66.25 -31.91
C THR A 362 22.78 66.84 -33.16
N GLU A 363 22.81 66.10 -34.28
CA GLU A 363 22.16 66.52 -35.52
C GLU A 363 20.64 66.62 -35.35
N PHE A 364 20.02 65.64 -34.69
CA PHE A 364 18.61 65.66 -34.34
C PHE A 364 18.26 66.90 -33.53
N GLY A 365 19.04 67.22 -32.49
CA GLY A 365 18.82 68.41 -31.67
C GLY A 365 18.90 69.73 -32.45
N ASN A 366 19.84 69.84 -33.38
CA ASN A 366 19.99 71.04 -34.23
C ASN A 366 18.81 71.23 -35.22
N LEU A 367 18.20 70.15 -35.67
CA LEU A 367 16.98 70.19 -36.48
C LEU A 367 15.76 70.50 -35.59
N TYR A 368 15.65 69.82 -34.44
CA TYR A 368 14.53 69.97 -33.51
C TYR A 368 14.43 71.39 -32.92
N LYS A 369 15.55 72.08 -32.68
CA LYS A 369 15.55 73.50 -32.26
C LYS A 369 14.88 74.44 -33.25
N ARG A 370 14.87 74.09 -34.54
CA ARG A 370 14.24 74.85 -35.61
C ARG A 370 12.99 74.14 -36.12
N LEU A 371 12.34 73.35 -35.26
CA LEU A 371 11.22 72.49 -35.66
C LEU A 371 10.14 73.26 -36.41
N GLU A 372 9.90 74.53 -36.05
CA GLU A 372 8.90 75.41 -36.68
C GLU A 372 9.29 75.93 -38.06
N ASP A 373 10.57 75.95 -38.41
CA ASP A 373 11.03 76.42 -39.72
C ASP A 373 11.26 75.27 -40.71
N LEU A 374 11.18 74.02 -40.24
CA LEU A 374 11.43 72.86 -41.10
C LEU A 374 10.32 72.66 -42.13
N ASP A 375 10.74 72.43 -43.37
CA ASP A 375 9.90 71.95 -44.46
C ASP A 375 9.66 70.43 -44.36
N ALA A 376 8.90 69.88 -45.30
CA ALA A 376 8.59 68.45 -45.34
C ALA A 376 9.85 67.56 -45.41
N LYS A 377 10.92 68.02 -46.06
CA LYS A 377 12.18 67.30 -46.19
C LYS A 377 12.97 67.31 -44.88
N GLY A 378 13.04 68.46 -44.22
CA GLY A 378 13.66 68.63 -42.90
C GLY A 378 12.98 67.78 -41.82
N LEU A 379 11.65 67.77 -41.81
CA LEU A 379 10.87 66.94 -40.88
C LEU A 379 11.08 65.45 -41.13
N SER A 380 11.11 65.02 -42.40
CA SER A 380 11.40 63.63 -42.75
C SER A 380 12.80 63.20 -42.29
N LYS A 381 13.81 64.07 -42.47
CA LYS A 381 15.18 63.81 -41.99
C LYS A 381 15.24 63.68 -40.47
N LEU A 382 14.54 64.56 -39.75
CA LEU A 382 14.46 64.53 -38.29
C LEU A 382 13.84 63.22 -37.78
N MET A 383 12.76 62.76 -38.40
CA MET A 383 12.11 61.49 -38.05
C MET A 383 12.99 60.27 -38.35
N ASN A 384 13.74 60.29 -39.44
CA ASN A 384 14.69 59.22 -39.76
C ASN A 384 15.82 59.15 -38.73
N LEU A 385 16.36 60.29 -38.31
CA LEU A 385 17.37 60.35 -37.23
C LEU A 385 16.81 59.78 -35.91
N ASP A 386 15.58 60.12 -35.54
CA ASP A 386 14.93 59.51 -34.37
C ASP A 386 14.86 57.99 -34.47
N LYS A 387 14.42 57.48 -35.62
CA LYS A 387 14.32 56.04 -35.88
C LYS A 387 15.67 55.35 -35.77
N GLU A 388 16.73 55.96 -36.29
CA GLU A 388 18.09 55.43 -36.23
C GLU A 388 18.66 55.43 -34.80
N ILE A 389 18.44 56.50 -34.03
CA ILE A 389 18.91 56.62 -32.64
C ILE A 389 18.21 55.59 -31.76
N THR A 390 16.90 55.44 -31.94
CA THR A 390 16.05 54.64 -31.05
C THR A 390 15.94 53.17 -31.44
N GLY A 391 16.40 52.80 -32.64
CA GLY A 391 16.19 51.48 -33.22
C GLY A 391 14.72 51.24 -33.60
N GLY A 392 13.98 52.30 -33.96
CA GLY A 392 12.57 52.25 -34.34
C GLY A 392 11.57 52.41 -33.19
N ARG A 393 12.04 52.65 -31.96
CA ARG A 393 11.16 52.91 -30.81
C ARG A 393 10.79 54.41 -30.77
N PRO A 394 9.53 54.80 -30.92
CA PRO A 394 9.16 56.22 -31.04
C PRO A 394 9.56 57.02 -29.80
N SER A 395 10.18 58.20 -29.99
CA SER A 395 10.43 59.18 -28.92
C SER A 395 9.29 60.18 -28.76
N LYS A 396 9.24 60.86 -27.60
CA LYS A 396 8.30 61.97 -27.38
C LYS A 396 8.52 63.12 -28.37
N MET A 397 9.78 63.42 -28.69
CA MET A 397 10.14 64.49 -29.62
C MET A 397 9.73 64.15 -31.06
N ALA A 398 9.87 62.90 -31.48
CA ALA A 398 9.41 62.44 -32.79
C ALA A 398 7.89 62.48 -32.93
N ARG A 399 7.12 62.26 -31.86
CA ARG A 399 5.66 62.46 -31.90
C ARG A 399 5.30 63.91 -32.24
N ASN A 400 5.93 64.88 -31.58
CA ASN A 400 5.68 66.30 -31.85
C ASN A 400 6.05 66.67 -33.30
N ALA A 401 7.19 66.20 -33.79
CA ALA A 401 7.60 66.43 -35.18
C ALA A 401 6.70 65.70 -36.19
N GLY A 402 6.24 64.50 -35.85
CA GLY A 402 5.31 63.69 -36.63
C GLY A 402 3.96 64.38 -36.82
N THR A 403 3.37 64.93 -35.76
CA THR A 403 2.11 65.71 -35.85
C THR A 403 2.24 66.92 -36.79
N ARG A 404 3.37 67.63 -36.71
CA ARG A 404 3.63 68.78 -37.60
C ARG A 404 3.81 68.34 -39.06
N ALA A 405 4.60 67.28 -39.28
CA ALA A 405 4.80 66.71 -40.61
C ALA A 405 3.49 66.21 -41.21
N ALA A 406 2.66 65.53 -40.41
CA ALA A 406 1.35 65.05 -40.81
C ALA A 406 0.44 66.20 -41.23
N THR A 407 0.45 67.32 -40.50
CA THR A 407 -0.32 68.53 -40.85
C THR A 407 0.11 69.11 -42.21
N ILE A 408 1.42 69.20 -42.46
CA ILE A 408 1.95 69.70 -43.74
C ILE A 408 1.58 68.77 -44.90
N PHE A 409 1.77 67.47 -44.71
CA PHE A 409 1.40 66.48 -45.72
C PHE A 409 -0.11 66.45 -45.96
N TYR A 410 -0.93 66.56 -44.91
CA TYR A 410 -2.38 66.64 -45.03
C TYR A 410 -2.82 67.88 -45.82
N LYS A 411 -2.24 69.06 -45.57
CA LYS A 411 -2.51 70.26 -46.38
C LYS A 411 -2.12 70.07 -47.86
N GLY A 412 -1.02 69.38 -48.13
CA GLY A 412 -0.63 68.99 -49.48
C GLY A 412 -1.62 68.01 -50.12
N ALA A 413 -2.11 67.04 -49.35
CA ALA A 413 -3.08 66.05 -49.80
C ALA A 413 -4.44 66.68 -50.16
N THR A 414 -4.95 67.60 -49.32
CA THR A 414 -6.22 68.30 -49.58
C THR A 414 -6.13 69.18 -50.83
N ALA A 415 -5.02 69.92 -51.00
CA ALA A 415 -4.78 70.72 -52.20
C ALA A 415 -4.68 69.85 -53.47
N ALA A 416 -3.91 68.76 -53.41
CA ALA A 416 -3.78 67.83 -54.54
C ALA A 416 -5.13 67.17 -54.92
N LYS A 417 -5.92 66.78 -53.92
CA LYS A 417 -7.27 66.23 -54.10
C LYS A 417 -8.19 67.26 -54.77
N ALA A 418 -8.17 68.51 -54.32
CA ALA A 418 -8.98 69.59 -54.90
C ALA A 418 -8.61 69.88 -56.37
N SER A 419 -7.34 69.74 -56.72
CA SER A 419 -6.85 69.90 -58.11
C SER A 419 -6.97 68.64 -58.97
N GLY A 420 -7.61 67.56 -58.49
CA GLY A 420 -7.74 66.31 -59.24
C GLY A 420 -6.45 65.50 -59.42
N GLN A 421 -5.39 65.83 -58.68
CA GLN A 421 -4.11 65.12 -58.73
C GLN A 421 -4.15 63.90 -57.79
N TRP A 422 -4.85 62.85 -58.19
CA TRP A 422 -5.17 61.69 -57.35
C TRP A 422 -3.95 60.95 -56.78
N SER A 423 -2.95 60.67 -57.61
CA SER A 423 -1.70 60.03 -57.18
C SER A 423 -0.99 60.86 -56.10
N ARG A 424 -0.91 62.18 -56.30
CA ARG A 424 -0.28 63.09 -55.36
C ARG A 424 -1.07 63.21 -54.05
N ALA A 425 -2.40 63.19 -54.13
CA ALA A 425 -3.27 63.18 -52.96
C ALA A 425 -3.11 61.89 -52.13
N MET A 426 -3.03 60.73 -52.79
CA MET A 426 -2.77 59.44 -52.15
C MET A 426 -1.38 59.43 -51.49
N ASP A 427 -0.34 59.86 -52.22
CA ASP A 427 1.03 59.89 -51.71
C ASP A 427 1.18 60.78 -50.48
N TYR A 428 0.61 61.99 -50.51
CA TYR A 428 0.66 62.88 -49.35
C TYR A 428 -0.15 62.34 -48.17
N SER A 429 -1.30 61.71 -48.41
CA SER A 429 -2.10 61.11 -47.33
C SER A 429 -1.36 59.95 -46.67
N ARG A 430 -0.66 59.11 -47.44
CA ARG A 430 0.20 58.04 -46.90
C ARG A 430 1.37 58.60 -46.09
N LYS A 431 2.03 59.65 -46.58
CA LYS A 431 3.10 60.33 -45.83
C LYS A 431 2.60 60.96 -44.54
N ALA A 432 1.39 61.50 -44.52
CA ALA A 432 0.76 62.01 -43.30
C ALA A 432 0.54 60.89 -42.27
N LEU A 433 0.05 59.72 -42.69
CA LEU A 433 -0.14 58.56 -41.79
C LEU A 433 1.17 57.89 -41.38
N GLN A 434 2.22 57.95 -42.19
CA GLN A 434 3.57 57.54 -41.78
C GLN A 434 4.14 58.46 -40.70
N ALA A 435 3.81 59.75 -40.76
CA ALA A 435 4.24 60.73 -39.78
C ALA A 435 3.43 60.69 -38.49
N ASP A 436 2.11 60.52 -38.60
CA ASP A 436 1.17 60.35 -37.50
C ASP A 436 0.13 59.29 -37.85
N PRO A 437 0.29 58.05 -37.38
CA PRO A 437 -0.65 56.95 -37.65
C PRO A 437 -2.08 57.24 -37.19
N GLY A 438 -2.29 58.17 -36.25
CA GLY A 438 -3.60 58.55 -35.73
C GLY A 438 -4.30 59.67 -36.51
N HIS A 439 -3.71 60.18 -37.59
CA HIS A 439 -4.20 61.38 -38.27
C HIS A 439 -5.52 61.15 -39.05
N THR A 440 -6.65 61.43 -38.41
CA THR A 440 -8.02 61.19 -38.92
C THR A 440 -8.28 61.78 -40.32
N GLY A 441 -7.85 63.01 -40.58
CA GLY A 441 -8.06 63.65 -41.89
C GLY A 441 -7.40 62.91 -43.06
N ALA A 442 -6.23 62.32 -42.83
CA ALA A 442 -5.48 61.60 -43.87
C ALA A 442 -6.11 60.22 -44.11
N THR A 443 -6.54 59.54 -43.05
CA THR A 443 -7.35 58.31 -43.13
C THR A 443 -8.63 58.53 -43.94
N ASN A 444 -9.33 59.64 -43.69
CA ASN A 444 -10.55 59.98 -44.42
C ASN A 444 -10.28 60.21 -45.91
N ILE A 445 -9.23 60.96 -46.28
CA ILE A 445 -8.86 61.15 -47.69
C ILE A 445 -8.58 59.81 -48.37
N ILE A 446 -7.82 58.91 -47.75
CA ILE A 446 -7.55 57.57 -48.33
C ILE A 446 -8.85 56.79 -48.52
N SER A 447 -9.75 56.81 -47.52
CA SER A 447 -11.05 56.14 -47.62
C SER A 447 -11.88 56.70 -48.77
N GLU A 448 -11.94 58.03 -48.92
CA GLU A 448 -12.66 58.67 -50.02
C GLU A 448 -12.05 58.35 -51.39
N LEU A 449 -10.72 58.34 -51.50
CA LEU A 449 -10.02 57.96 -52.73
C LEU A 449 -10.31 56.50 -53.11
N ARG A 450 -10.36 55.58 -52.14
CA ARG A 450 -10.73 54.17 -52.37
C ARG A 450 -12.17 54.03 -52.88
N THR A 451 -13.12 54.70 -52.25
CA THR A 451 -14.52 54.70 -52.71
C THR A 451 -14.64 55.23 -54.13
N LYS A 452 -13.98 56.36 -54.42
CA LYS A 452 -13.96 56.95 -55.76
C LYS A 452 -13.30 56.04 -56.78
N ALA A 453 -12.20 55.37 -56.40
CA ALA A 453 -11.51 54.43 -57.28
C ALA A 453 -12.42 53.26 -57.67
N LYS A 454 -13.22 52.73 -56.74
CA LYS A 454 -14.21 51.71 -57.04
C LYS A 454 -15.25 52.19 -58.07
N ASP A 455 -15.78 53.39 -57.89
CA ASP A 455 -16.78 53.94 -58.82
C ASP A 455 -16.19 54.16 -60.22
N VAL A 456 -14.99 54.75 -60.28
CA VAL A 456 -14.27 54.97 -61.54
C VAL A 456 -13.90 53.65 -62.21
N TYR A 457 -13.54 52.63 -61.44
CA TYR A 457 -13.25 51.29 -61.96
C TYR A 457 -14.48 50.68 -62.63
N LEU A 458 -15.66 50.76 -62.00
CA LEU A 458 -16.90 50.22 -62.57
C LEU A 458 -17.28 50.94 -63.87
N GLN A 459 -17.13 52.26 -63.92
CA GLN A 459 -17.33 53.05 -65.15
C GLN A 459 -16.35 52.65 -66.26
N ALA A 460 -15.06 52.53 -65.92
CA ALA A 460 -14.05 52.09 -66.88
C ALA A 460 -14.35 50.68 -67.41
N TYR A 461 -14.80 49.79 -66.52
CA TYR A 461 -15.13 48.41 -66.84
C TYR A 461 -16.34 48.28 -67.76
N SER A 462 -17.35 49.14 -67.65
CA SER A 462 -18.47 49.17 -68.60
C SER A 462 -18.11 49.71 -69.97
N LEU A 463 -17.08 50.56 -70.05
CA LEU A 463 -16.63 51.20 -71.30
C LEU A 463 -15.54 50.39 -72.03
N LYS A 464 -14.90 49.44 -71.35
CA LYS A 464 -13.66 48.78 -71.80
C LYS A 464 -13.75 48.13 -73.20
N ASP A 465 -14.91 47.60 -73.58
CA ASP A 465 -15.10 46.87 -74.84
C ASP A 465 -15.70 47.78 -75.94
N GLY A 466 -16.47 48.81 -75.55
CA GLY A 466 -17.17 49.71 -76.48
C GLY A 466 -16.42 51.01 -76.81
N SER A 467 -15.60 51.50 -75.88
CA SER A 467 -14.83 52.75 -76.00
C SER A 467 -13.52 52.62 -75.20
N PRO A 468 -12.58 51.78 -75.65
CA PRO A 468 -11.33 51.49 -74.93
C PRO A 468 -10.45 52.74 -74.69
N GLU A 469 -10.49 53.71 -75.61
CA GLU A 469 -9.83 55.01 -75.50
C GLU A 469 -10.35 55.88 -74.34
N GLU A 470 -11.63 55.74 -73.98
CA GLU A 470 -12.24 56.41 -72.82
C GLU A 470 -12.05 55.62 -71.51
N ALA A 471 -11.92 54.30 -71.60
CA ALA A 471 -11.72 53.41 -70.46
C ALA A 471 -10.28 53.44 -69.91
N LEU A 472 -9.27 53.50 -70.79
CA LEU A 472 -7.85 53.51 -70.42
C LEU A 472 -7.47 54.63 -69.41
N PRO A 473 -7.79 55.92 -69.62
CA PRO A 473 -7.46 56.96 -68.65
C PRO A 473 -8.14 56.75 -67.30
N LYS A 474 -9.38 56.21 -67.28
CA LYS A 474 -10.09 55.89 -66.03
C LYS A 474 -9.41 54.76 -65.26
N PHE A 475 -8.92 53.71 -65.92
CA PHE A 475 -8.14 52.68 -65.24
C PHE A 475 -6.82 53.21 -64.66
N LYS A 476 -6.14 54.15 -65.35
CA LYS A 476 -4.94 54.82 -64.80
C LYS A 476 -5.26 55.65 -63.56
N ASP A 477 -6.40 56.32 -63.54
CA ASP A 477 -6.88 57.07 -62.37
C ASP A 477 -7.16 56.14 -61.16
N VAL A 478 -7.72 54.95 -61.39
CA VAL A 478 -7.94 53.95 -60.33
C VAL A 478 -6.62 53.50 -59.70
N VAL A 479 -5.60 53.20 -60.52
CA VAL A 479 -4.25 52.85 -60.04
C VAL A 479 -3.64 54.00 -59.22
N ALA A 480 -3.86 55.25 -59.65
CA ALA A 480 -3.39 56.43 -58.93
C ALA A 480 -4.12 56.69 -57.60
N MET A 481 -5.38 56.26 -57.47
CA MET A 481 -6.22 56.47 -56.27
C MET A 481 -6.12 55.35 -55.24
N THR A 482 -5.40 54.26 -55.51
CA THR A 482 -5.39 53.07 -54.66
C THR A 482 -3.97 52.66 -54.28
N PRO A 483 -3.74 52.18 -53.04
CA PRO A 483 -2.46 51.60 -52.69
C PRO A 483 -2.30 50.17 -53.26
N PRO A 484 -1.07 49.62 -53.33
CA PRO A 484 -0.82 48.30 -53.95
C PRO A 484 -1.51 47.11 -53.26
N ASP A 485 -1.95 47.26 -52.02
CA ASP A 485 -2.70 46.25 -51.26
C ASP A 485 -4.22 46.26 -51.55
N ASP A 486 -4.69 47.17 -52.40
CA ASP A 486 -6.11 47.33 -52.74
C ASP A 486 -6.52 46.43 -53.92
N GLU A 487 -7.66 45.74 -53.80
CA GLU A 487 -8.17 44.82 -54.82
C GLU A 487 -8.36 45.48 -56.19
N TYR A 488 -8.78 46.76 -56.22
CA TYR A 488 -9.00 47.46 -57.48
C TYR A 488 -7.70 47.95 -58.13
N HIS A 489 -6.61 48.07 -57.36
CA HIS A 489 -5.31 48.47 -57.86
C HIS A 489 -4.77 47.48 -58.91
N ASP A 490 -4.69 46.20 -58.54
CA ASP A 490 -4.16 45.15 -59.40
C ASP A 490 -5.06 44.87 -60.62
N LYS A 491 -6.38 44.91 -60.40
CA LYS A 491 -7.36 44.75 -61.48
C LYS A 491 -7.25 45.88 -62.49
N ALA A 492 -7.21 47.14 -62.03
CA ALA A 492 -7.07 48.29 -62.92
C ALA A 492 -5.74 48.25 -63.66
N LYS A 493 -4.63 47.92 -62.98
CA LYS A 493 -3.30 47.79 -63.58
C LYS A 493 -3.29 46.77 -64.73
N THR A 494 -3.92 45.62 -64.54
CA THR A 494 -4.07 44.59 -65.58
C THR A 494 -4.80 45.14 -66.82
N TRP A 495 -5.85 45.93 -66.62
CA TRP A 495 -6.59 46.55 -67.73
C TRP A 495 -5.81 47.68 -68.39
N VAL A 496 -5.04 48.48 -67.64
CA VAL A 496 -4.11 49.47 -68.22
C VAL A 496 -3.13 48.77 -69.17
N GLU A 497 -2.52 47.68 -68.74
CA GLU A 497 -1.57 46.93 -69.58
C GLU A 497 -2.24 46.39 -70.85
N LYS A 498 -3.43 45.79 -70.73
CA LYS A 498 -4.17 45.22 -71.87
C LYS A 498 -4.63 46.26 -72.88
N LEU A 499 -5.10 47.42 -72.42
CA LEU A 499 -5.63 48.49 -73.29
C LEU A 499 -4.53 49.44 -73.80
N SER A 500 -3.29 49.28 -73.32
CA SER A 500 -2.11 50.04 -73.78
C SER A 500 -1.29 49.34 -74.87
N ARG A 501 -1.62 48.07 -75.17
CA ARG A 501 -1.09 47.29 -76.28
C ARG A 501 -2.01 47.44 -77.47
#